data_AF-A0A2V3A3D8-F1
#
_entry.id   AF-A0A2V3A3D8-F1
#
_cell.length_a   1.000
_cell.length_b   1.000
_cell.length_c   1.000
_cell.angle_alpha   90.00
_cell.angle_beta   90.00
_cell.angle_gamma   90.00
#
_symmetry.space_group_name_H-M   'P 1'
#
loop_
_entity.id
_entity.type
_entity.pdbx_description
1 polymer ?
#
loop_
_entity_poly.entity_id
_entity_poly.type
_entity_poly.pdbx_seq_one_letter_code
_entity_poly.pdbx_strand_id
1 'polypeptide(L)'
;MAFKDLSQGIKISITRSITTSFESYMNGINWNEDKFNMQNFVAEWRKYIINHASWYSQISEATKADPVFHEELAVKINEVINKILSEKPSNAQIDEIVELQEQLEEDYDYSCKMEAKYVIEVMKDKLKKKQIS
;
A
#
# COMPACT_ATOMS: atom_id res chain seq x y z
N MET A 1 9.86 -25.13 1.67
CA MET A 1 8.39 -25.13 1.90
C MET A 1 7.81 -24.04 1.04
N ALA A 2 6.81 -24.33 0.22
CA ALA A 2 6.25 -23.35 -0.71
C ALA A 2 5.30 -22.39 0.02
N PHE A 3 5.10 -21.18 -0.49
CA PHE A 3 4.13 -20.20 0.03
C PHE A 3 2.72 -20.78 0.06
N LYS A 4 2.35 -21.58 -0.94
CA LYS A 4 1.05 -22.27 -0.99
C LYS A 4 0.82 -23.24 0.17
N ASP A 5 1.87 -23.71 0.85
CA ASP A 5 1.77 -24.63 1.98
C ASP A 5 1.57 -23.90 3.31
N LEU A 6 1.68 -22.56 3.31
CA LEU A 6 1.44 -21.76 4.50
C LEU A 6 -0.03 -21.80 4.93
N SER A 7 -0.24 -21.69 6.25
CA SER A 7 -1.59 -21.58 6.80
C SER A 7 -2.31 -20.35 6.25
N GLN A 8 -3.64 -20.42 6.16
CA GLN A 8 -4.42 -19.30 5.66
C GLN A 8 -4.24 -18.03 6.50
N GLY A 9 -4.06 -18.19 7.81
CA GLY A 9 -3.75 -17.07 8.71
C GLY A 9 -2.44 -16.35 8.35
N ILE A 10 -1.38 -17.11 8.03
CA ILE A 10 -0.10 -16.54 7.60
C ILE A 10 -0.27 -15.83 6.24
N LYS A 11 -0.95 -16.45 5.26
CA LYS A 11 -1.18 -15.83 3.94
C LYS A 11 -1.94 -14.50 4.03
N ILE A 12 -2.95 -14.44 4.91
CA ILE A 12 -3.69 -13.20 5.19
C ILE A 12 -2.76 -12.16 5.83
N SER A 13 -1.95 -12.56 6.80
CA SER A 13 -0.99 -11.67 7.48
C SER A 13 0.06 -11.11 6.52
N ILE A 14 0.58 -11.93 5.60
CA ILE A 14 1.48 -11.50 4.52
C ILE A 14 0.79 -10.46 3.65
N THR A 15 -0.42 -10.75 3.17
CA THR A 15 -1.20 -9.82 2.33
C THR A 15 -1.38 -8.47 3.01
N ARG A 16 -1.79 -8.46 4.29
CA ARG A 16 -1.93 -7.22 5.08
C ARG A 16 -0.62 -6.46 5.19
N SER A 17 0.50 -7.15 5.47
CA SER A 17 1.80 -6.50 5.58
C SER A 17 2.26 -5.83 4.28
N ILE A 18 1.97 -6.46 3.13
CA ILE A 18 2.26 -5.89 1.80
C ILE A 18 1.40 -4.66 1.59
N THR A 19 0.07 -4.75 1.81
CA THR A 19 -0.86 -3.63 1.66
C THR A 19 -0.45 -2.43 2.51
N THR A 20 -0.19 -2.64 3.82
CA THR A 20 0.21 -1.56 4.73
C THR A 20 1.53 -0.92 4.33
N SER A 21 2.53 -1.72 3.94
CA SER A 21 3.83 -1.17 3.55
C SER A 21 3.76 -0.46 2.21
N PHE A 22 2.94 -0.94 1.27
CA PHE A 22 2.74 -0.29 -0.02
C PHE A 22 2.03 1.05 0.14
N GLU A 23 0.96 1.12 0.93
CA GLU A 23 0.28 2.38 1.27
C GLU A 23 1.27 3.38 1.90
N SER A 24 2.07 2.94 2.87
CA SER A 24 3.07 3.79 3.52
C SER A 24 4.14 4.29 2.55
N TYR A 25 4.62 3.42 1.66
CA TYR A 25 5.62 3.77 0.65
C TYR A 25 5.08 4.81 -0.34
N MET A 26 3.89 4.55 -0.90
CA MET A 26 3.24 5.45 -1.86
C MET A 26 2.92 6.81 -1.23
N ASN A 27 2.43 6.83 0.01
CA ASN A 27 2.23 8.07 0.76
C ASN A 27 3.54 8.85 0.93
N GLY A 28 4.66 8.16 1.20
CA GLY A 28 5.98 8.77 1.37
C GLY A 28 6.53 9.42 0.10
N ILE A 29 6.10 8.95 -1.07
CA ILE A 29 6.43 9.55 -2.38
C ILE A 29 5.30 10.43 -2.94
N ASN A 30 4.29 10.73 -2.13
CA ASN A 30 3.10 11.50 -2.47
C ASN A 30 2.35 10.94 -3.69
N TRP A 31 2.25 9.61 -3.79
CA TRP A 31 1.61 8.90 -4.90
C TRP A 31 2.16 9.25 -6.29
N ASN A 32 3.38 9.80 -6.35
CA ASN A 32 4.02 10.08 -7.62
C ASN A 32 4.60 8.79 -8.22
N GLU A 33 3.95 8.26 -9.27
CA GLU A 33 4.34 7.01 -9.94
C GLU A 33 5.77 7.06 -10.52
N ASP A 34 6.24 8.22 -10.99
CA ASP A 34 7.61 8.36 -11.52
C ASP A 34 8.68 8.14 -10.44
N LYS A 35 8.30 8.26 -9.16
CA LYS A 35 9.18 7.98 -8.01
C LYS A 35 9.06 6.54 -7.51
N PHE A 36 8.11 5.76 -8.02
CA PHE A 36 7.93 4.38 -7.58
C PHE A 36 9.12 3.53 -8.01
N ASN A 37 9.70 2.82 -7.05
CA ASN A 37 10.76 1.85 -7.31
C ASN A 37 10.50 0.55 -6.54
N MET A 38 10.29 -0.53 -7.28
CA MET A 38 9.99 -1.85 -6.72
C MET A 38 11.07 -2.34 -5.74
N GLN A 39 12.36 -2.07 -6.01
CA GLN A 39 13.46 -2.53 -5.16
C GLN A 39 13.46 -1.78 -3.82
N ASN A 40 13.21 -0.47 -3.86
CA ASN A 40 13.07 0.36 -2.65
C ASN A 40 11.86 -0.07 -1.82
N PHE A 41 10.71 -0.27 -2.45
CA PHE A 41 9.52 -0.78 -1.79
C PHE A 41 9.78 -2.14 -1.12
N VAL A 42 10.38 -3.11 -1.82
CA VAL A 42 10.69 -4.44 -1.24
C VAL A 42 11.68 -4.32 -0.09
N ALA A 43 12.67 -3.42 -0.17
CA ALA A 43 13.61 -3.18 0.91
C ALA A 43 12.91 -2.60 2.16
N GLU A 44 11.99 -1.65 1.99
CA GLU A 44 11.19 -1.10 3.08
C GLU A 44 10.22 -2.11 3.68
N TRP A 45 9.50 -2.85 2.83
CA TRP A 45 8.63 -3.94 3.28
C TRP A 45 9.42 -5.00 4.05
N ARG A 46 10.62 -5.37 3.61
CA ARG A 46 11.50 -6.30 4.34
C ARG A 46 11.86 -5.76 5.73
N LYS A 47 12.20 -4.47 5.84
CA LYS A 47 12.45 -3.83 7.15
C LYS A 47 11.19 -3.85 8.01
N TYR A 48 10.03 -3.58 7.43
CA TYR A 48 8.75 -3.60 8.13
C TYR A 48 8.44 -5.00 8.70
N ILE A 49 8.53 -6.05 7.89
CA ILE A 49 8.14 -7.40 8.34
C ILE A 49 9.06 -7.96 9.43
N ILE A 50 10.35 -7.61 9.41
CA ILE A 50 11.31 -8.01 10.45
C ILE A 50 10.94 -7.41 11.80
N ASN A 51 10.44 -6.17 11.83
CA ASN A 51 10.20 -5.42 13.06
C ASN A 51 8.75 -5.46 13.55
N HIS A 52 7.78 -5.66 12.65
CA HIS A 52 6.36 -5.43 12.94
C HIS A 52 5.43 -6.57 12.51
N ALA A 53 5.83 -7.46 11.60
CA ALA A 53 4.92 -8.49 11.09
C ALA A 53 5.09 -9.81 11.85
N SER A 54 4.07 -10.17 12.63
CA SER A 54 4.06 -11.40 13.43
C SER A 54 4.34 -12.67 12.61
N TRP A 55 3.88 -12.72 11.34
CA TRP A 55 4.05 -13.89 10.48
C TRP A 55 5.52 -14.20 10.17
N TYR A 56 6.39 -13.19 10.14
CA TYR A 56 7.81 -13.38 9.79
C TYR A 56 8.53 -14.24 10.84
N SER A 57 8.13 -14.12 12.11
CA SER A 57 8.62 -14.96 13.20
C SER A 57 7.98 -16.36 13.25
N GLN A 58 6.85 -16.57 12.55
CA GLN A 58 6.10 -17.83 12.56
C GLN A 58 6.58 -18.85 11.52
N ILE A 59 7.44 -18.42 10.58
CA ILE A 59 8.03 -19.30 9.57
C ILE A 59 9.49 -19.63 9.93
N SER A 60 9.94 -20.84 9.59
CA SER A 60 11.29 -21.30 9.90
C SER A 60 12.35 -20.58 9.05
N GLU A 61 13.59 -20.55 9.54
CA GLU A 61 14.73 -20.04 8.76
C GLU A 61 14.94 -20.82 7.44
N ALA A 62 14.64 -22.11 7.44
CA ALA A 62 14.67 -22.92 6.22
C ALA A 62 13.65 -22.42 5.17
N THR A 63 12.42 -22.07 5.58
CA THR A 63 11.44 -21.47 4.68
C THR A 63 11.89 -20.08 4.21
N LYS A 64 12.50 -19.27 5.09
CA LYS A 64 13.00 -17.94 4.73
C LYS A 64 14.18 -17.96 3.77
N ALA A 65 14.90 -19.07 3.66
CA ALA A 65 16.03 -19.25 2.74
C ALA A 65 15.63 -20.05 1.49
N ASP A 66 14.38 -20.49 1.39
CA ASP A 66 13.89 -21.36 0.32
C ASP A 66 13.65 -20.54 -0.97
N PRO A 67 14.33 -20.83 -2.09
CA PRO A 67 14.16 -20.09 -3.34
C PRO A 67 12.73 -20.14 -3.90
N VAL A 68 12.02 -21.27 -3.73
CA VAL A 68 10.64 -21.43 -4.20
C VAL A 68 9.71 -20.54 -3.37
N PHE A 69 9.95 -20.45 -2.06
CA PHE A 69 9.22 -19.52 -1.21
C PHE A 69 9.43 -18.07 -1.67
N HIS A 70 10.66 -17.68 -1.98
CA HIS A 70 10.95 -16.32 -2.47
C HIS A 70 10.27 -16.00 -3.79
N GLU A 71 10.27 -16.94 -4.75
CA GLU A 71 9.61 -16.77 -6.04
C GLU A 71 8.09 -16.60 -5.88
N GLU A 72 7.43 -17.50 -5.14
CA GLU A 72 6.00 -17.41 -4.90
C GLU A 72 5.62 -16.15 -4.09
N LEU A 73 6.47 -15.72 -3.15
CA LEU A 73 6.28 -14.48 -2.41
C LEU A 73 6.40 -13.25 -3.32
N ALA A 74 7.33 -13.25 -4.27
CA ALA A 74 7.45 -12.18 -5.26
C ALA A 74 6.20 -12.08 -6.15
N VAL A 75 5.66 -13.23 -6.59
CA VAL A 75 4.37 -13.28 -7.30
C VAL A 75 3.27 -12.69 -6.43
N LYS A 76 3.21 -13.07 -5.15
CA LYS A 76 2.20 -12.58 -4.22
C LYS A 76 2.27 -11.06 -4.02
N ILE A 77 3.46 -10.49 -3.94
CA ILE A 77 3.66 -9.04 -3.85
C ILE A 77 3.03 -8.34 -5.05
N ASN A 78 3.37 -8.79 -6.25
CA ASN A 78 2.82 -8.23 -7.49
C ASN A 78 1.30 -8.36 -7.56
N GLU A 79 0.74 -9.52 -7.19
CA GLU A 79 -0.72 -9.71 -7.12
C GLU A 79 -1.40 -8.69 -6.21
N VAL A 80 -0.84 -8.45 -5.02
CA VAL A 80 -1.43 -7.53 -4.04
C VAL A 80 -1.33 -6.09 -4.52
N ILE A 81 -0.19 -5.68 -5.09
CA ILE A 81 -0.01 -4.34 -5.66
C ILE A 81 -1.00 -4.13 -6.80
N ASN A 82 -1.06 -5.06 -7.76
CA ASN A 82 -1.99 -4.97 -8.89
C ASN A 82 -3.44 -4.87 -8.42
N LYS A 83 -3.81 -5.64 -7.38
CA LYS A 83 -5.13 -5.56 -6.78
C LYS A 83 -5.42 -4.15 -6.23
N ILE A 84 -4.49 -3.57 -5.48
CA ILE A 84 -4.62 -2.21 -4.91
C ILE A 84 -4.82 -1.19 -6.03
N LEU A 85 -3.96 -1.21 -7.06
CA LEU A 85 -4.02 -0.26 -8.17
C LEU A 85 -5.27 -0.44 -9.05
N SER A 86 -5.81 -1.66 -9.13
CA SER A 86 -7.04 -1.95 -9.88
C SER A 86 -8.34 -1.63 -9.12
N GLU A 87 -8.27 -1.45 -7.80
CA GLU A 87 -9.44 -1.17 -6.98
C GLU A 87 -9.86 0.28 -7.20
N LYS A 88 -10.99 0.48 -7.88
CA LYS A 88 -11.51 1.82 -8.17
C LYS A 88 -11.93 2.55 -6.89
N PRO A 89 -11.78 3.90 -6.85
CA PRO A 89 -12.38 4.72 -5.81
C PRO A 89 -13.87 4.42 -5.66
N SER A 90 -14.38 4.51 -4.43
CA SER A 90 -15.83 4.45 -4.20
C SER A 90 -16.49 5.76 -4.62
N ASN A 91 -17.79 5.72 -4.94
CA ASN A 91 -18.54 6.94 -5.26
C ASN A 91 -18.43 7.98 -4.13
N ALA A 92 -18.47 7.55 -2.87
CA ALA A 92 -18.30 8.45 -1.73
C ALA A 92 -16.94 9.16 -1.72
N GLN A 93 -15.86 8.49 -2.14
CA GLN A 93 -14.55 9.13 -2.28
C GLN A 93 -14.52 10.11 -3.46
N ILE A 94 -15.15 9.76 -4.59
CA ILE A 94 -15.23 10.61 -5.77
C ILE A 94 -16.00 11.90 -5.44
N ASP A 95 -17.19 11.76 -4.84
CA ASP A 95 -18.04 12.88 -4.45
C ASP A 95 -17.30 13.80 -3.47
N GLU A 96 -16.61 13.24 -2.48
CA GLU A 96 -15.81 14.00 -1.52
C GLU A 96 -14.63 14.73 -2.18
N ILE A 97 -13.95 14.12 -3.16
CA ILE A 97 -12.88 14.78 -3.90
C ILE A 97 -13.42 15.97 -4.71
N VAL A 98 -14.56 15.82 -5.38
CA VAL A 98 -15.19 16.90 -6.15
C VAL A 98 -15.49 18.10 -5.24
N GLU A 99 -16.13 17.86 -4.10
CA GLU A 99 -16.44 18.92 -3.13
C GLU A 99 -15.19 19.62 -2.58
N LEU A 100 -14.11 18.87 -2.32
CA LEU A 100 -12.86 19.42 -1.79
C LEU A 100 -12.11 20.24 -2.84
N GLN A 101 -12.09 19.78 -4.10
CA GLN A 101 -11.47 20.49 -5.22
C GLN A 101 -12.16 21.83 -5.48
N GLU A 102 -13.50 21.88 -5.44
CA GLU A 102 -14.26 23.13 -5.58
C GLU A 102 -13.93 24.13 -4.46
N GLN A 103 -13.79 23.67 -3.22
CA GLN A 103 -13.46 24.54 -2.07
C GLN A 103 -12.02 25.08 -2.12
N LEU A 104 -11.10 24.29 -2.68
CA LEU A 104 -9.69 24.65 -2.79
C LEU A 104 -9.35 25.42 -4.07
N GLU A 105 -10.20 25.37 -5.09
CA GLU A 105 -9.89 25.82 -6.45
C GLU A 105 -8.63 25.13 -7.02
N GLU A 106 -8.43 23.86 -6.67
CA GLU A 106 -7.30 23.01 -7.10
C GLU A 106 -7.85 21.73 -7.76
N ASP A 107 -7.11 21.17 -8.72
CA ASP A 107 -7.43 19.90 -9.37
C ASP A 107 -6.43 18.81 -8.96
N TYR A 108 -6.92 17.61 -8.65
CA TYR A 108 -6.12 16.46 -8.25
C TYR A 108 -6.49 15.25 -9.09
N ASP A 109 -5.47 14.62 -9.65
CA ASP A 109 -5.60 13.31 -10.26
C ASP A 109 -5.57 12.20 -9.22
N TYR A 110 -6.31 11.13 -9.49
CA TYR A 110 -6.28 9.89 -8.74
C TYR A 110 -6.74 8.71 -9.62
N SER A 111 -6.14 7.55 -9.41
CA SER A 111 -6.34 6.36 -10.24
C SER A 111 -7.04 5.22 -9.50
N CYS A 112 -6.77 5.08 -8.20
CA CYS A 112 -7.25 3.96 -7.39
C CYS A 112 -7.81 4.43 -6.04
N LYS A 113 -8.54 3.53 -5.38
CA LYS A 113 -9.20 3.76 -4.09
C LYS A 113 -8.25 4.24 -3.01
N MET A 114 -7.05 3.68 -2.98
CA MET A 114 -6.06 4.00 -1.96
C MET A 114 -5.45 5.38 -2.18
N GLU A 115 -5.18 5.74 -3.43
CA GLU A 115 -4.74 7.08 -3.82
C GLU A 115 -5.82 8.13 -3.55
N ALA A 116 -7.07 7.85 -3.91
CA ALA A 116 -8.20 8.75 -3.63
C ALA A 116 -8.31 9.07 -2.13
N LYS A 117 -8.12 8.08 -1.26
CA LYS A 117 -8.05 8.29 0.20
C LYS A 117 -6.90 9.24 0.57
N TYR A 118 -5.71 9.05 0.02
CA TYR A 118 -4.57 9.93 0.28
C TYR A 118 -4.85 11.38 -0.17
N VAL A 119 -5.38 11.56 -1.38
CA VAL A 119 -5.75 12.86 -1.95
C VAL A 119 -6.76 13.60 -1.07
N ILE A 120 -7.80 12.91 -0.59
CA ILE A 120 -8.79 13.46 0.35
C ILE A 120 -8.11 13.98 1.63
N GLU A 121 -7.23 13.20 2.23
CA GLU A 121 -6.53 13.60 3.46
C GLU A 121 -5.63 14.83 3.23
N VAL A 122 -4.91 14.86 2.10
CA VAL A 122 -4.08 16.03 1.72
C VAL A 122 -4.92 17.29 1.56
N MET A 123 -6.06 17.21 0.85
CA MET A 123 -6.95 18.35 0.64
C MET A 123 -7.61 18.81 1.95
N LYS A 124 -8.05 17.89 2.80
CA LYS A 124 -8.60 18.23 4.12
C LYS A 124 -7.58 18.96 4.98
N ASP A 125 -6.33 18.50 4.99
CA ASP A 125 -5.28 19.16 5.75
C ASP A 125 -4.91 20.54 5.18
N LYS A 126 -5.00 20.72 3.86
CA LYS A 126 -4.88 22.06 3.23
C LYS A 126 -6.01 23.00 3.66
N LEU A 127 -7.26 22.53 3.62
CA LEU A 127 -8.42 23.33 4.05
C LEU A 127 -8.33 23.75 5.51
N LYS A 128 -7.96 22.83 6.41
CA LYS A 128 -7.73 23.15 7.83
C LYS A 128 -6.69 24.26 8.00
N LYS A 129 -5.58 24.21 7.24
CA LYS A 129 -4.54 25.24 7.29
C LYS A 129 -5.05 26.60 6.79
N LYS A 130 -5.86 26.63 5.73
CA LYS A 130 -6.49 27.85 5.18
C LYS A 130 -7.49 28.51 6.13
N GLN A 131 -8.14 27.72 6.99
CA GLN A 131 -9.10 28.25 8.00
C GLN A 131 -8.41 28.82 9.25
N ILE A 132 -7.15 28.45 9.50
CA ILE A 132 -6.38 28.89 10.67
C ILE A 132 -5.46 30.08 10.32
N SER A 133 -5.21 30.34 9.03
CA SER A 133 -4.45 31.49 8.50
C SER A 133 -5.33 32.71 8.27
#